data_AF-A0A485AHV7-F1
#
_entry.id   AF-A0A485AHV7-F1
#
_cell.length_a   1.000
_cell.length_b   1.000
_cell.length_c   1.000
_cell.angle_alpha   90.00
_cell.angle_beta   90.00
_cell.angle_gamma   90.00
#
_symmetry.space_group_name_H-M   'P 1'
#
loop_
_entity.id
_entity.type
_entity.pdbx_description
1 polymer ?
#
loop_
_entity_poly.entity_id
_entity_poly.type
_entity_poly.pdbx_seq_one_letter_code
_entity_poly.pdbx_strand_id
1 'polypeptide(L)'
;MIEILAARPEEEYQLAREPEKLAAILERTRRQGYGENFRGWQQEEKIASIAVPIRSQQRVIGCLNLVYMAKAMSLEQAAQKYLAPLQKVAAQIESRMTEEEVFYE
;
A
#
# COMPACT_ATOMS: atom_id res chain seq x y z
N MET A 1 1.08 -6.63 16.19
CA MET A 1 -0.01 -6.45 15.19
C MET A 1 -0.16 -7.66 14.29
N ILE A 2 0.89 -8.13 13.60
CA ILE A 2 0.81 -9.35 12.77
C ILE A 2 0.36 -10.57 13.60
N GLU A 3 0.91 -10.76 14.80
CA GLU A 3 0.49 -11.85 15.72
C GLU A 3 -1.01 -11.82 16.05
N ILE A 4 -1.57 -10.61 16.23
CA ILE A 4 -3.01 -10.42 16.52
C ILE A 4 -3.85 -10.84 15.31
N LEU A 5 -3.40 -10.51 14.09
CA LEU A 5 -4.08 -10.93 12.86
C LEU A 5 -3.91 -12.43 12.62
N ALA A 6 -2.73 -12.99 12.91
CA ALA A 6 -2.44 -14.41 12.73
C ALA A 6 -3.32 -15.31 13.60
N ALA A 7 -3.72 -14.83 14.78
CA ALA A 7 -4.62 -15.53 15.70
C ALA A 7 -6.08 -15.65 15.21
N ARG A 8 -6.46 -14.91 14.16
CA ARG A 8 -7.84 -14.87 13.64
C ARG A 8 -8.03 -15.87 12.50
N PRO A 9 -8.96 -16.84 12.55
CA PRO A 9 -9.02 -17.96 11.61
C PRO A 9 -9.52 -17.58 10.19
N GLU A 10 -10.13 -16.42 10.01
CA GLU A 10 -10.75 -16.00 8.76
C GLU A 10 -9.73 -15.88 7.62
N GLU A 11 -10.21 -16.10 6.38
CA GLU A 11 -9.40 -16.11 5.16
C GLU A 11 -8.74 -14.75 4.89
N GLU A 12 -9.41 -13.66 5.25
CA GLU A 12 -8.90 -12.28 5.17
C GLU A 12 -7.58 -12.08 5.94
N TYR A 13 -7.32 -12.90 6.97
CA TYR A 13 -6.10 -12.83 7.78
C TYR A 13 -5.05 -13.89 7.42
N GLN A 14 -5.29 -14.71 6.40
CA GLN A 14 -4.39 -15.81 6.02
C GLN A 14 -2.95 -15.34 5.80
N LEU A 15 -2.75 -14.18 5.18
CA LEU A 15 -1.40 -13.65 4.94
C LEU A 15 -0.59 -13.44 6.23
N ALA A 16 -1.25 -13.14 7.36
CA ALA A 16 -0.58 -12.99 8.65
C ALA A 16 -0.02 -14.33 9.20
N ARG A 17 -0.52 -15.46 8.71
CA ARG A 17 -0.04 -16.82 9.03
C ARG A 17 1.00 -17.35 8.04
N GLU A 18 1.31 -16.60 6.98
CA GLU A 18 2.22 -17.01 5.91
C GLU A 18 3.48 -16.11 5.89
N PRO A 19 4.41 -16.25 6.86
CA PRO A 19 5.50 -15.31 7.08
C PRO A 19 6.43 -15.15 5.87
N GLU A 20 6.74 -16.23 5.16
CA GLU A 20 7.59 -16.19 3.97
C GLU A 20 6.94 -15.41 2.83
N LYS A 21 5.64 -15.62 2.62
CA LYS A 21 4.87 -14.93 1.57
C LYS A 21 4.68 -13.46 1.89
N LEU A 22 4.41 -13.14 3.16
CA LEU A 22 4.39 -11.76 3.65
C LEU A 22 5.73 -11.08 3.45
N ALA A 23 6.84 -11.74 3.80
CA ALA A 23 8.19 -11.22 3.62
C ALA A 23 8.48 -10.93 2.13
N ALA A 24 8.11 -11.86 1.23
CA ALA A 24 8.29 -11.69 -0.21
C ALA A 24 7.50 -10.49 -0.76
N ILE A 25 6.26 -10.28 -0.30
CA ILE A 25 5.45 -9.11 -0.67
C ILE A 25 6.13 -7.83 -0.20
N LEU A 26 6.55 -7.78 1.07
CA LEU A 26 7.21 -6.60 1.65
C LEU A 26 8.53 -6.28 0.94
N GLU A 27 9.34 -7.29 0.60
CA GLU A 27 10.58 -7.10 -0.15
C GLU A 27 10.29 -6.54 -1.55
N ARG A 28 9.31 -7.10 -2.26
CA ARG A 28 8.89 -6.62 -3.57
C ARG A 28 8.44 -5.17 -3.51
N THR A 29 7.59 -4.82 -2.54
CA THR A 29 7.10 -3.45 -2.32
C THR A 29 8.24 -2.48 -2.04
N ARG A 30 9.23 -2.86 -1.21
CA ARG A 30 10.40 -2.00 -0.94
C ARG A 30 11.25 -1.79 -2.19
N ARG A 31 11.48 -2.85 -2.97
CA ARG A 31 12.30 -2.80 -4.20
C ARG A 31 11.64 -1.96 -5.28
N GLN A 32 10.32 -2.06 -5.45
CA GLN A 32 9.57 -1.35 -6.47
C GLN A 32 9.20 0.08 -6.07
N GLY A 33 9.15 0.38 -4.76
CA GLY A 33 8.75 1.67 -4.22
C GLY A 33 7.24 1.90 -4.15
N TYR A 34 6.43 0.89 -4.44
CA TYR A 34 4.96 0.91 -4.31
C TYR A 34 4.42 -0.48 -3.95
N GLY A 35 3.27 -0.49 -3.28
CA GLY A 35 2.46 -1.69 -3.06
C GLY A 35 1.45 -1.85 -4.19
N GLU A 36 1.07 -3.09 -4.48
CA GLU A 36 0.05 -3.39 -5.49
C GLU A 36 -0.93 -4.40 -4.91
N ASN A 37 -2.19 -4.27 -5.31
CA ASN A 37 -3.18 -5.30 -5.09
C ASN A 37 -3.67 -5.79 -6.45
N PHE A 38 -3.32 -7.03 -6.76
CA PHE A 38 -3.80 -7.74 -7.92
C PHE A 38 -4.52 -9.00 -7.45
N ARG A 39 -5.85 -8.97 -7.48
CA ARG A 39 -6.69 -10.15 -7.23
C ARG A 39 -6.50 -10.79 -5.85
N GLY A 40 -6.09 -10.03 -4.84
CA GLY A 40 -6.03 -10.50 -3.44
C GLY A 40 -7.42 -10.69 -2.79
N TRP A 41 -8.46 -10.21 -3.46
CA TRP A 41 -9.85 -10.30 -3.02
C TRP A 41 -10.59 -11.12 -4.06
N GLN A 42 -10.90 -12.39 -3.78
CA GLN A 42 -11.57 -13.26 -4.74
C GLN A 42 -12.95 -12.73 -5.19
N GLN A 43 -13.54 -11.78 -4.45
CA GLN A 43 -14.82 -11.12 -4.79
C GLN A 43 -14.67 -9.82 -5.60
N GLU A 44 -13.46 -9.23 -5.71
CA GLU A 44 -13.24 -7.94 -6.39
C GLU A 44 -12.29 -8.05 -7.59
N GLU A 45 -12.40 -9.13 -8.39
CA GLU A 45 -11.58 -9.35 -9.60
C GLU A 45 -11.60 -8.19 -10.62
N LYS A 46 -12.53 -7.25 -10.47
CA LYS A 46 -12.70 -6.08 -11.34
C LYS A 46 -11.85 -4.89 -10.93
N ILE A 47 -11.22 -4.91 -9.75
CA ILE A 47 -10.49 -3.77 -9.19
C ILE A 47 -9.01 -4.12 -9.06
N ALA A 48 -8.15 -3.18 -9.47
CA ALA A 48 -6.72 -3.21 -9.25
C ALA A 48 -6.30 -1.91 -8.55
N SER A 49 -5.16 -1.94 -7.86
CA SER A 49 -4.64 -0.73 -7.24
C SER A 49 -3.13 -0.73 -7.08
N ILE A 50 -2.57 0.47 -7.07
CA ILE A 50 -1.19 0.75 -6.64
C ILE A 50 -1.23 1.75 -5.50
N ALA A 51 -0.37 1.56 -4.51
CA ALA A 51 -0.28 2.43 -3.35
C ALA A 51 1.16 2.86 -3.10
N VAL A 52 1.35 4.11 -2.70
CA VAL A 52 2.64 4.63 -2.24
C VAL A 52 2.57 4.97 -0.75
N PRO A 53 3.64 4.71 0.00
CA PRO A 53 3.69 5.08 1.42
C PRO A 53 3.70 6.60 1.60
N ILE A 54 3.06 7.05 2.67
CA ILE A 54 3.18 8.39 3.25
C ILE A 54 4.00 8.23 4.52
N ARG A 55 5.07 9.01 4.64
CA ARG A 55 6.05 8.94 5.73
C ARG A 55 6.12 10.24 6.52
N SER A 56 6.28 10.10 7.82
CA SER A 56 6.83 11.14 8.67
C SER A 56 8.21 10.69 9.10
N GLN A 57 9.24 11.48 8.76
CA GLN A 57 10.65 11.10 8.92
C GLN A 57 10.93 9.73 8.28
N GLN A 58 11.35 8.73 9.06
CA GLN A 58 11.61 7.36 8.58
C GLN A 58 10.44 6.38 8.80
N ARG A 59 9.32 6.84 9.36
CA ARG A 59 8.18 5.99 9.70
C ARG A 59 7.06 6.12 8.68
N VAL A 60 6.55 4.99 8.19
CA VAL A 60 5.31 4.96 7.41
C VAL A 60 4.13 5.21 8.35
N ILE A 61 3.35 6.24 8.05
CA ILE A 61 2.16 6.65 8.82
C ILE A 61 0.86 6.37 8.08
N GLY A 62 0.94 6.11 6.77
CA GLY A 62 -0.20 5.76 5.94
C GLY A 62 0.25 5.41 4.52
N CYS A 63 -0.72 5.19 3.64
CA CYS A 63 -0.48 4.97 2.22
C CYS A 63 -1.51 5.75 1.40
N LEU A 64 -1.07 6.35 0.29
CA LEU A 64 -1.95 6.93 -0.72
C LEU A 64 -2.22 5.86 -1.78
N ASN A 65 -3.49 5.52 -1.98
CA ASN A 65 -3.91 4.46 -2.89
C ASN A 65 -4.58 5.02 -4.16
N LEU A 66 -4.27 4.43 -5.31
CA LEU A 66 -4.97 4.65 -6.58
C LEU A 66 -5.73 3.37 -6.93
N VAL A 67 -7.05 3.42 -6.81
CA VAL A 67 -7.95 2.30 -7.11
C VAL A 67 -8.60 2.51 -8.47
N TYR A 68 -8.58 1.48 -9.32
CA TYR A 68 -9.11 1.56 -10.68
C TYR A 68 -9.68 0.23 -11.17
N MET A 69 -10.48 0.28 -12.22
CA MET A 69 -11.03 -0.92 -12.85
C MET A 69 -9.92 -1.67 -13.60
N ALA A 70 -9.68 -2.94 -13.27
CA ALA A 70 -8.63 -3.76 -13.84
C ALA A 70 -8.70 -3.92 -15.37
N LYS A 71 -9.89 -3.75 -15.96
CA LYS A 71 -10.10 -3.73 -17.42
C LYS A 71 -9.59 -2.46 -18.12
N ALA A 72 -9.36 -1.39 -17.37
CA ALA A 72 -8.96 -0.09 -17.93
C ALA A 72 -7.48 -0.07 -18.32
N MET A 73 -6.62 -0.75 -17.57
CA MET A 73 -5.19 -0.85 -17.80
C MET A 73 -4.54 -1.93 -16.92
N SER A 74 -3.38 -2.44 -17.31
CA SER A 74 -2.57 -3.35 -16.48
C SER A 74 -1.92 -2.61 -15.29
N LEU A 75 -1.37 -3.36 -14.33
CA LEU A 75 -0.60 -2.78 -13.22
C LEU A 75 0.63 -2.02 -13.69
N GLU A 76 1.35 -2.57 -14.68
CA GLU A 76 2.54 -1.96 -15.26
C GLU A 76 2.18 -0.63 -15.93
N GLN A 77 1.05 -0.58 -16.64
CA GLN A 77 0.54 0.65 -17.24
C GLN A 77 0.15 1.69 -16.19
N ALA A 78 -0.50 1.26 -15.10
CA ALA A 78 -0.84 2.14 -13.99
C ALA A 78 0.41 2.69 -13.30
N ALA A 79 1.40 1.85 -13.01
CA ALA A 79 2.67 2.25 -12.42
C ALA A 79 3.42 3.23 -13.35
N GLN A 80 3.54 2.92 -14.64
CA GLN A 80 4.20 3.79 -15.61
C GLN A 80 3.54 5.17 -15.70
N LYS A 81 2.21 5.23 -15.65
CA LYS A 81 1.45 6.49 -15.83
C LYS A 81 1.30 7.29 -14.55
N TYR A 82 1.09 6.63 -13.41
CA TYR A 82 0.62 7.28 -12.19
C TYR A 82 1.57 7.16 -11.00
N LEU A 83 2.60 6.32 -11.02
CA LEU A 83 3.50 6.18 -9.87
C LEU A 83 4.18 7.50 -9.51
N ALA A 84 4.81 8.17 -10.47
CA ALA A 84 5.48 9.46 -10.22
C ALA A 84 4.51 10.56 -9.76
N PRO A 85 3.34 10.77 -10.39
CA PRO A 85 2.31 11.65 -9.87
C PRO A 85 1.86 11.31 -8.45
N LEU A 86 1.64 10.02 -8.14
CA LEU A 86 1.19 9.57 -6.83
C LEU A 86 2.24 9.82 -5.75
N GLN A 87 3.51 9.57 -6.05
CA GLN A 87 4.64 9.90 -5.18
C GLN A 87 4.76 11.41 -4.94
N LYS A 88 4.52 12.23 -5.98
CA LYS A 88 4.52 13.69 -5.83
C LYS A 88 3.42 14.17 -4.88
N VAL A 89 2.22 13.60 -4.98
CA VAL A 89 1.11 13.92 -4.07
C VAL A 89 1.43 13.43 -2.65
N ALA A 90 1.99 12.23 -2.50
CA ALA A 90 2.44 11.73 -1.21
C ALA A 90 3.46 12.70 -0.58
N ALA A 91 4.48 13.13 -1.31
CA ALA A 91 5.48 14.08 -0.81
C ALA A 91 4.87 15.44 -0.39
N GLN A 92 3.82 15.91 -1.07
CA GLN A 92 3.10 17.12 -0.67
C GLN A 92 2.29 16.95 0.63
N ILE A 93 1.78 15.73 0.87
CA ILE A 93 1.13 15.40 2.16
C ILE A 93 2.19 15.35 3.26
N GLU A 94 3.30 14.67 3.02
CA GLU A 94 4.42 14.53 3.95
C GLU A 94 5.01 15.91 4.36
N SER A 95 5.12 16.85 3.43
CA SER A 95 5.64 18.20 3.72
C SER A 95 4.71 18.98 4.66
N ARG A 96 3.39 18.96 4.42
CA ARG A 96 2.41 19.66 5.25
C ARG A 96 2.33 19.09 6.67
N MET A 97 2.53 17.78 6.82
CA MET A 97 2.55 17.14 8.14
C MET A 97 3.77 17.52 8.98
N THR A 98 4.85 18.00 8.35
CA THR A 98 6.02 18.53 9.07
C THR A 98 5.80 19.98 9.52
N GLU A 99 4.90 20.70 8.85
CA GLU A 99 4.54 22.08 9.19
C GLU A 99 3.54 22.15 10.37
N GLU A 100 2.77 21.08 10.60
CA GLU A 100 1.86 20.91 11.73
C GLU A 100 2.44 19.93 12.76
N GLU A 101 3.33 20.39 13.66
CA GLU A 101 3.54 19.70 14.94
C GLU A 101 2.21 19.74 15.71
N VAL A 102 1.37 18.72 15.51
CA VAL A 102 0.17 18.51 16.32
C VAL A 102 0.63 18.08 17.71
N PHE A 103 0.70 19.06 18.62
CA PHE A 103 0.77 18.82 20.05
C PHE A 103 -0.44 17.99 20.47
N TYR A 104 -0.22 16.76 20.92
CA TYR A 104 -1.21 16.03 21.70
C TYR A 104 -1.01 16.45 23.17
N GLU A 105 -1.96 17.23 23.71
CA GLU A 105 -2.16 17.34 25.16
C GLU A 105 -2.86 16.10 25.72
#